data_AF-A0A8S0VBL2-F1
#
_entry.id   AF-A0A8S0VBL2-F1
#
_cell.length_a   1.000
_cell.length_b   1.000
_cell.length_c   1.000
_cell.angle_alpha   90.00
_cell.angle_beta   90.00
_cell.angle_gamma   90.00
#
_symmetry.space_group_name_H-M   'P 1'
#
loop_
_entity.id
_entity.type
_entity.pdbx_description
1 polymer ?
#
loop_
_entity_poly.entity_id
_entity_poly.type
_entity_poly.pdbx_seq_one_letter_code
_entity_poly.pdbx_strand_id
1 'polypeptide(L)'
;MEEDYKENREIYMMIENCYDSDDPRDREILKTMLAYRLDNSVIPEIKQLHEFIKNESIFEISAEELSIKVLILQEKFNLIVKEKGLRPAFDELYYQEMFDLSKQIWG
;
A
#
# COMPACT_ATOMS: atom_id res chain seq x y z
N MET A 1 12.58 -16.50 23.38
CA MET A 1 11.56 -17.17 22.53
C MET A 1 10.12 -16.77 22.87
N GLU A 2 9.89 -15.80 23.78
CA GLU A 2 8.56 -15.24 24.06
C GLU A 2 8.39 -13.78 23.59
N GLU A 3 9.48 -13.11 23.18
CA GLU A 3 9.44 -11.71 22.73
C GLU A 3 8.96 -11.58 21.26
N ASP A 4 9.38 -12.49 20.36
CA ASP A 4 8.96 -12.49 18.95
C ASP A 4 7.44 -12.68 18.74
N TYR A 5 6.73 -13.26 19.72
CA TYR A 5 5.28 -13.46 19.64
C TYR A 5 4.47 -12.24 20.09
N LYS A 6 5.06 -11.32 20.85
CA LYS A 6 4.40 -10.06 21.23
C LYS A 6 4.46 -9.03 20.11
N GLU A 7 5.62 -8.91 19.45
CA GLU A 7 5.85 -7.95 18.37
C GLU A 7 4.96 -8.26 17.14
N ASN A 8 4.79 -9.55 16.82
CA ASN A 8 3.84 -9.98 15.80
C ASN A 8 2.38 -9.73 16.19
N ARG A 9 2.02 -9.79 17.47
CA ARG A 9 0.63 -9.58 17.91
C ARG A 9 0.18 -8.13 17.76
N GLU A 10 1.09 -7.17 17.87
CA GLU A 10 0.81 -5.75 17.58
C GLU A 10 0.61 -5.50 16.09
N ILE A 11 1.38 -6.17 15.22
CA ILE A 11 1.16 -6.19 13.76
C ILE A 11 -0.19 -6.83 13.42
N TYR A 12 -0.52 -7.99 14.02
CA TYR A 12 -1.81 -8.66 13.81
C TYR A 12 -3.01 -7.85 14.35
N MET A 13 -2.84 -7.01 15.37
CA MET A 13 -3.90 -6.12 15.87
C MET A 13 -4.03 -4.82 15.07
N MET A 14 -2.99 -4.35 14.37
CA MET A 14 -3.12 -3.28 13.36
C MET A 14 -3.84 -3.76 12.09
N ILE A 15 -3.85 -5.07 11.85
CA ILE A 15 -4.42 -5.71 10.66
C ILE A 15 -5.95 -5.91 10.75
N GLU A 16 -6.55 -5.95 11.94
CA GLU A 16 -8.00 -6.18 12.09
C GLU A 16 -8.88 -5.13 11.40
N ASN A 17 -8.31 -3.98 11.04
CA ASN A 17 -8.95 -2.97 10.21
C ASN A 17 -8.18 -2.76 8.89
N CYS A 18 -8.28 -3.72 7.97
CA CYS A 18 -7.44 -3.85 6.77
C CYS A 18 -7.33 -2.59 5.86
N TYR A 19 -8.16 -1.57 6.04
CA TYR A 19 -7.99 -0.23 5.46
C TYR A 19 -8.38 0.95 6.38
N ASP A 20 -8.39 0.83 7.72
CA ASP A 20 -8.64 1.99 8.62
C ASP A 20 -7.51 3.04 8.63
N SER A 21 -6.50 2.87 7.78
CA SER A 21 -5.62 3.98 7.45
C SER A 21 -6.39 4.88 6.48
N ASP A 22 -7.19 5.79 7.05
CA ASP A 22 -7.80 6.93 6.34
C ASP A 22 -6.73 7.97 5.94
N ASP A 23 -5.48 7.55 5.73
CA ASP A 23 -4.46 8.45 5.22
C ASP A 23 -4.71 8.66 3.72
N PRO A 24 -5.17 9.85 3.29
CA PRO A 24 -5.48 10.11 1.89
C PRO A 24 -4.24 9.97 0.99
N ARG A 25 -3.03 10.03 1.55
CA ARG A 25 -1.77 9.85 0.82
C ARG A 25 -1.58 8.43 0.34
N ASP A 26 -2.18 7.43 0.99
CA ASP A 26 -2.03 6.03 0.61
C ASP A 26 -2.58 5.79 -0.81
N ARG A 27 -3.73 6.39 -1.14
CA ARG A 27 -4.30 6.35 -2.48
C ARG A 27 -3.42 7.03 -3.51
N GLU A 28 -2.88 8.20 -3.17
CA GLU A 28 -2.00 8.93 -4.07
C GLU A 28 -0.66 8.22 -4.29
N ILE A 29 -0.12 7.52 -3.28
CA ILE A 29 1.04 6.63 -3.43
C ILE A 29 0.73 5.53 -4.44
N LEU A 30 -0.40 4.83 -4.31
CA LEU A 30 -0.77 3.76 -5.25
C LEU A 30 -0.98 4.29 -6.67
N LYS A 31 -1.68 5.42 -6.84
CA LYS A 31 -1.84 6.05 -8.15
C LYS A 31 -0.50 6.41 -8.78
N THR A 32 0.41 6.95 -7.99
CA THR A 32 1.74 7.36 -8.43
C THR A 32 2.58 6.14 -8.83
N MET A 33 2.54 5.06 -8.04
CA MET A 33 3.19 3.79 -8.39
C MET A 33 2.62 3.21 -9.68
N LEU A 34 1.29 3.26 -9.86
CA LEU A 34 0.64 2.79 -11.07
C LEU A 34 1.04 3.64 -12.29
N ALA A 35 1.04 4.96 -12.17
CA ALA A 35 1.48 5.87 -13.23
C ALA A 35 2.92 5.57 -13.65
N TYR A 36 3.84 5.47 -12.67
CA TYR A 36 5.22 5.10 -12.93
C TYR A 36 5.32 3.74 -13.66
N ARG A 37 4.55 2.74 -13.22
CA ARG A 37 4.54 1.42 -13.84
C ARG A 37 4.01 1.46 -15.26
N LEU A 38 2.97 2.25 -15.55
CA LEU A 38 2.43 2.41 -16.89
C LEU A 38 3.46 3.04 -17.84
N ASP A 39 4.24 4.00 -17.35
CA ASP A 39 5.26 4.70 -18.14
C ASP A 39 6.54 3.88 -18.33
N ASN A 40 6.94 3.08 -17.33
CA ASN A 40 8.24 2.42 -17.29
C ASN A 40 8.17 0.89 -17.40
N SER A 41 6.96 0.30 -17.40
CA SER A 41 6.72 -1.16 -17.38
C SER A 41 7.36 -1.91 -16.21
N VAL A 42 7.76 -1.22 -15.14
CA VAL A 42 8.38 -1.79 -13.93
C VAL A 42 7.80 -1.16 -12.67
N ILE A 43 7.83 -1.88 -11.54
CA ILE A 43 7.48 -1.32 -10.22
C ILE A 43 8.64 -0.41 -9.79
N PRO A 44 8.40 0.84 -9.38
CA PRO A 44 9.46 1.75 -8.97
C PRO A 44 10.16 1.25 -7.70
N GLU A 45 11.49 1.41 -7.66
CA GLU A 45 12.21 1.38 -6.39
C GLU A 45 11.79 2.57 -5.51
N ILE A 46 11.90 2.45 -4.18
CA ILE A 46 11.50 3.52 -3.25
C ILE A 46 12.14 4.87 -3.59
N LYS A 47 13.42 4.88 -3.99
CA LYS A 47 14.11 6.11 -4.38
C LYS A 47 13.47 6.74 -5.62
N GLN A 48 13.14 5.95 -6.64
CA GLN A 48 12.51 6.41 -7.87
C GLN A 48 11.10 6.93 -7.60
N LEU A 49 10.33 6.21 -6.79
CA LEU A 49 8.99 6.63 -6.37
C LEU A 49 9.03 7.93 -5.57
N HIS A 50 9.99 8.08 -4.67
CA HIS A 50 10.18 9.30 -3.87
C HIS A 50 10.51 10.51 -4.75
N GLU A 51 11.45 10.35 -5.68
CA GLU A 51 11.80 11.39 -6.65
C GLU A 51 10.61 11.75 -7.53
N PHE A 52 9.81 10.77 -7.97
CA PHE A 52 8.62 10.99 -8.79
C PHE A 52 7.53 11.76 -8.03
N ILE A 53 7.18 11.36 -6.81
CA ILE A 53 6.23 12.08 -5.95
C ILE A 53 6.67 13.53 -5.71
N LYS A 54 7.97 13.72 -5.49
CA LYS A 54 8.56 15.05 -5.28
C LYS A 54 8.48 15.92 -6.53
N ASN A 55 8.76 15.36 -7.70
CA ASN A 55 8.70 16.09 -8.98
C ASN A 55 7.28 16.50 -9.35
N GLU A 56 6.32 15.59 -9.12
CA GLU A 56 4.89 15.85 -9.34
C GLU A 56 4.28 16.76 -8.25
N SER A 57 5.05 17.13 -7.21
CA SER A 57 4.63 17.99 -6.10
C SER A 57 3.31 17.56 -5.44
N ILE A 58 3.05 16.25 -5.41
CA ILE A 58 1.75 15.69 -5.02
C ILE A 58 1.51 15.91 -3.52
N PHE A 59 2.50 15.60 -2.70
CA PHE A 59 2.52 15.83 -1.26
C PHE A 59 3.94 15.70 -0.69
N GLU A 60 4.13 16.19 0.53
CA GLU A 60 5.39 16.04 1.27
C GLU A 60 5.42 14.70 2.02
N ILE A 61 6.46 13.91 1.76
CA ILE A 61 6.73 12.64 2.44
C ILE A 61 8.23 12.38 2.46
N SER A 62 8.74 11.80 3.55
CA SER A 62 10.12 11.35 3.61
C SER A 62 10.31 10.01 2.88
N ALA A 63 11.51 9.71 2.42
CA ALA A 63 11.78 8.41 1.77
C ALA A 63 11.55 7.22 2.73
N GLU A 64 11.84 7.40 4.02
CA GLU A 64 11.61 6.40 5.07
C GLU A 64 10.11 6.16 5.29
N GLU A 65 9.33 7.22 5.44
CA GLU A 65 7.87 7.13 5.58
C GLU A 65 7.23 6.50 4.35
N LEU A 66 7.69 6.88 3.16
CA LEU A 66 7.22 6.29 1.90
C LEU A 66 7.52 4.78 1.84
N SER A 67 8.71 4.37 2.24
CA SER A 67 9.09 2.95 2.30
C SER A 67 8.16 2.15 3.21
N ILE A 68 7.87 2.67 4.40
CA ILE A 68 6.98 2.03 5.37
C ILE A 68 5.57 1.93 4.81
N LYS A 69 5.06 3.01 4.21
CA LYS A 69 3.71 3.02 3.62
C LYS A 69 3.55 2.03 2.47
N VAL A 70 4.52 1.96 1.56
CA VAL A 70 4.50 1.00 0.45
C VAL A 70 4.50 -0.43 0.97
N LEU A 71 5.32 -0.74 1.99
CA LEU A 71 5.35 -2.06 2.62
C LEU A 71 3.97 -2.43 3.22
N ILE A 72 3.39 -1.53 4.02
CA ILE A 72 2.07 -1.76 4.64
C ILE A 72 0.99 -1.97 3.58
N LEU A 73 0.99 -1.17 2.51
CA LEU A 73 0.02 -1.31 1.41
C LEU A 73 0.16 -2.66 0.70
N GLN A 74 1.38 -3.12 0.47
CA GLN A 74 1.64 -4.42 -0.14
C GLN A 74 1.21 -5.57 0.77
N GLU A 75 1.50 -5.49 2.08
CA GLU A 75 1.09 -6.49 3.06
C GLU A 75 -0.44 -6.58 3.16
N LYS A 76 -1.13 -5.44 3.20
CA LYS A 76 -2.60 -5.38 3.17
C LYS A 76 -3.17 -6.05 1.93
N PHE A 77 -2.62 -5.75 0.75
CA PHE A 77 -3.04 -6.39 -0.49
C PHE A 77 -2.85 -7.91 -0.43
N ASN A 78 -1.67 -8.37 -0.05
CA ASN A 78 -1.34 -9.79 0.06
C ASN A 78 -2.27 -10.52 1.03
N LEU A 79 -2.58 -9.89 2.17
CA LEU A 79 -3.51 -10.44 3.15
C LEU A 79 -4.93 -10.56 2.57
N ILE A 80 -5.44 -9.51 1.92
CA ILE A 80 -6.77 -9.55 1.29
C ILE A 80 -6.82 -10.65 0.22
N VAL A 81 -5.79 -10.77 -0.61
CA VAL A 81 -5.73 -11.83 -1.63
C VAL A 81 -5.70 -13.22 -0.98
N LYS A 82 -4.95 -13.39 0.10
CA LYS A 82 -4.88 -14.65 0.85
C LYS A 82 -6.22 -15.03 1.47
N GLU A 83 -6.90 -14.10 2.11
CA GLU A 83 -8.12 -14.36 2.90
C GLU A 83 -9.40 -14.34 2.05
N LYS A 84 -9.48 -13.44 1.07
CA LYS A 84 -10.69 -13.14 0.29
C LYS A 84 -10.53 -13.41 -1.23
N GLY A 85 -9.34 -13.79 -1.68
CA GLY A 85 -9.06 -14.04 -3.09
C GLY A 85 -8.91 -12.78 -3.94
N LEU A 86 -8.97 -12.94 -5.27
CA LEU A 86 -8.74 -11.86 -6.25
C LEU A 86 -9.99 -11.01 -6.56
N ARG A 87 -11.12 -11.33 -5.95
CA ARG A 87 -12.42 -10.64 -6.09
C ARG A 87 -13.10 -10.46 -4.72
N PRO A 88 -12.43 -9.81 -3.76
CA PRO A 88 -13.04 -9.48 -2.48
C PRO A 88 -14.24 -8.54 -2.68
N ALA A 89 -15.24 -8.66 -1.83
CA ALA A 89 -16.29 -7.66 -1.69
C ALA A 89 -15.85 -6.61 -0.66
N PHE A 90 -16.14 -5.34 -0.95
CA PHE A 90 -15.93 -4.21 -0.06
C PHE A 90 -17.23 -3.42 0.08
N ASP A 91 -17.50 -2.95 1.30
CA ASP A 91 -18.68 -2.14 1.59
C ASP A 91 -18.48 -0.67 1.17
N GLU A 92 -17.23 -0.23 1.04
CA GLU A 92 -16.87 1.13 0.65
C GLU A 92 -16.11 1.16 -0.69
N LEU A 93 -16.52 2.09 -1.56
CA LEU A 93 -15.88 2.31 -2.86
C LEU A 93 -14.40 2.70 -2.73
N TYR A 94 -14.04 3.42 -1.67
CA TYR A 94 -12.65 3.80 -1.41
C TYR A 94 -11.76 2.57 -1.23
N TYR A 95 -12.17 1.60 -0.40
CA TYR A 95 -11.41 0.37 -0.19
C TYR A 95 -11.36 -0.52 -1.43
N GLN A 96 -12.44 -0.54 -2.21
CA GLN A 96 -12.43 -1.19 -3.51
C GLN A 96 -11.42 -0.56 -4.46
N GLU A 97 -11.42 0.77 -4.58
CA GLU A 97 -10.46 1.48 -5.44
C GLU A 97 -9.02 1.22 -5.01
N MET A 98 -8.74 1.28 -3.70
CA MET A 98 -7.42 0.98 -3.15
C MET A 98 -6.98 -0.45 -3.51
N PHE A 99 -7.88 -1.43 -3.37
CA PHE A 99 -7.57 -2.80 -3.75
C PHE A 99 -7.35 -2.97 -5.25
N ASP A 100 -8.16 -2.31 -6.08
CA ASP A 100 -8.04 -2.37 -7.54
C ASP A 100 -6.74 -1.73 -8.03
N LEU A 101 -6.29 -0.64 -7.39
CA LEU A 101 -4.97 -0.04 -7.63
C LEU A 101 -3.85 -1.00 -7.22
N SER A 102 -3.90 -1.54 -6.01
CA SER A 102 -2.93 -2.52 -5.51
C SER A 102 -2.85 -3.75 -6.42
N LYS A 103 -3.98 -4.26 -6.89
CA LYS A 103 -4.05 -5.38 -7.84
C LYS A 103 -3.42 -5.03 -9.18
N GLN A 104 -3.58 -3.82 -9.67
CA GLN A 104 -2.90 -3.35 -10.88
C GLN A 104 -1.40 -3.13 -10.68
N ILE A 105 -0.87 -3.15 -9.45
CA ILE A 105 0.56 -3.00 -9.15
C ILE A 105 1.20 -4.36 -8.86
N TRP A 106 0.57 -5.19 -8.03
CA TRP A 106 1.14 -6.44 -7.51
C TRP A 106 0.38 -7.72 -7.90
N GLY A 107 -0.80 -7.61 -8.50
CA GLY A 107 -1.63 -8.76 -8.92
C GLY A 107 -1.33 -9.28 -10.31
#